data_AF-A0A166H829-F1
#
_entry.id   AF-A0A166H829-F1
#
_cell.length_a   1.000
_cell.length_b   1.000
_cell.length_c   1.000
_cell.angle_alpha   90.00
_cell.angle_beta   90.00
_cell.angle_gamma   90.00
#
_symmetry.space_group_name_H-M   'P 1'
#
loop_
_entity.id
_entity.type
_entity.pdbx_description
1 polymer ?
#
loop_
_entity_poly.entity_id
_entity_poly.type
_entity_poly.pdbx_seq_one_letter_code
_entity_poly.pdbx_strand_id
1 'polypeptide(L)'
;MNLLEDWRNPDELSTSAHRAGFEIDKFALVQLARRREAAPIGAKTREIHRPALTLGDVVIQPSASTKLLGVHLGKGLGWAVRATAACAEGMKYMLTAKRLSVGKRVPGRLAEIWCSPIGEAKPGQARRGGPIGFAKKLAQVQRMANLFVTGAMGSTPAVALDAHAGFLPIELLTHRICYRAALRCATKPEGHPVHEIINFATRAALSLDPLRMEKIAIVRSNTYRKKAMTIRITPNKDKALSEEADDKASTKVYSDGSGLESRIGAVAVMFHTNDPEEPPEIPRNGG
;
A
#
# COMPACT_ATOMS: atom_id res chain seq x y z
N MET A 1 -28.19 -14.59 20.60
CA MET A 1 -27.20 -14.09 21.58
C MET A 1 -26.88 -12.66 21.16
N ASN A 2 -27.46 -11.69 21.86
CA ASN A 2 -27.55 -10.29 21.45
C ASN A 2 -26.23 -9.55 21.74
N LEU A 3 -25.41 -9.30 20.72
CA LEU A 3 -24.15 -8.54 20.81
C LEU A 3 -24.36 -7.01 20.77
N LEU A 4 -25.41 -6.49 21.41
CA LEU A 4 -25.79 -5.07 21.31
C LEU A 4 -26.09 -4.36 22.65
N GLU A 5 -25.87 -5.00 23.80
CA GLU A 5 -26.24 -4.42 25.10
C GLU A 5 -25.06 -3.94 25.99
N ASP A 6 -23.81 -4.29 25.70
CA ASP A 6 -22.68 -3.99 26.61
C ASP A 6 -22.11 -2.56 26.57
N TRP A 7 -22.65 -1.65 25.75
CA TRP A 7 -22.14 -0.26 25.70
C TRP A 7 -22.89 0.71 26.63
N ARG A 8 -23.82 0.22 27.45
CA ARG A 8 -24.77 1.04 28.22
C ARG A 8 -24.43 1.26 29.69
N ASN A 9 -23.27 0.82 30.19
CA ASN A 9 -22.89 1.06 31.58
C ASN A 9 -21.90 2.25 31.70
N PRO A 10 -22.37 3.49 31.92
CA PRO A 10 -21.49 4.65 32.07
C PRO A 10 -20.60 4.58 33.33
N ASP A 11 -20.90 3.68 34.26
CA ASP A 11 -20.19 3.57 35.55
C ASP A 11 -18.91 2.70 35.49
N GLU A 12 -18.74 1.87 34.44
CA GLU A 12 -17.52 1.04 34.28
C GLU A 12 -16.33 1.79 33.66
N LEU A 13 -16.54 3.01 33.16
CA LEU A 13 -15.46 3.92 32.72
C LEU A 13 -15.05 4.90 33.82
N SER A 14 -15.23 4.54 35.11
CA SER A 14 -14.78 5.40 36.20
C SER A 14 -13.24 5.53 36.15
N THR A 15 -12.79 6.73 35.80
CA THR A 15 -11.40 7.20 35.79
C THR A 15 -10.76 7.27 37.18
N SER A 16 -11.43 6.77 38.22
CA SER A 16 -10.95 6.82 39.61
C SER A 16 -9.59 6.11 39.81
N ALA A 17 -9.28 5.11 38.98
CA ALA A 17 -7.98 4.41 38.99
C ALA A 17 -6.91 5.04 38.06
N HIS A 18 -7.31 5.89 37.12
CA HIS A 18 -6.42 6.46 36.10
C HIS A 18 -6.34 7.98 36.22
N ARG A 19 -5.21 8.51 36.71
CA ARG A 19 -4.90 9.96 36.79
C ARG A 19 -4.75 10.67 35.43
N ALA A 20 -5.17 10.05 34.33
CA ALA A 20 -5.10 10.63 33.00
C ALA A 20 -6.47 11.21 32.61
N GLY A 21 -6.60 12.53 32.68
CA GLY A 21 -7.75 13.24 32.09
C GLY A 21 -7.55 13.43 30.59
N PHE A 22 -8.62 13.29 29.82
CA PHE A 22 -8.61 13.69 28.41
C PHE A 22 -8.85 15.21 28.30
N GLU A 23 -8.06 15.89 27.49
CA GLU A 23 -8.26 17.31 27.15
C GLU A 23 -9.47 17.43 26.23
N ILE A 24 -10.58 17.95 26.77
CA ILE A 24 -11.87 17.99 26.07
C ILE A 24 -11.86 19.00 24.90
N ASP A 25 -11.04 20.02 25.01
CA ASP A 25 -10.80 21.05 23.99
C ASP A 25 -10.18 20.50 22.69
N LYS A 26 -9.50 19.35 22.76
CA LYS A 26 -8.91 18.66 21.59
C LYS A 26 -9.91 17.79 20.83
N PHE A 27 -11.13 17.60 21.33
CA PHE A 27 -12.15 16.85 20.60
C PHE A 27 -12.67 17.64 19.41
N ALA A 28 -12.91 16.93 18.31
CA ALA A 28 -13.60 17.46 17.15
C ALA A 28 -14.89 16.67 16.93
N LEU A 29 -16.02 17.38 16.89
CA LEU A 29 -17.30 16.78 16.57
C LEU A 29 -17.49 16.72 15.06
N VAL A 30 -17.49 15.53 14.48
CA VAL A 30 -17.92 15.31 13.09
C VAL A 30 -19.11 14.37 13.09
N GLN A 31 -20.27 14.93 12.78
CA GLN A 31 -21.48 14.14 12.64
C GLN A 31 -21.53 13.54 11.23
N LEU A 32 -21.48 12.21 11.14
CA LEU A 32 -21.44 11.51 9.87
C LEU A 32 -22.87 11.25 9.37
N ALA A 33 -23.34 12.06 8.42
CA ALA A 33 -24.62 11.81 7.76
C ALA A 33 -24.62 12.32 6.33
N ARG A 34 -25.10 11.47 5.41
CA ARG A 34 -25.31 11.80 3.98
C ARG A 34 -26.71 12.33 3.69
N ARG A 35 -27.64 12.19 4.65
CA ARG A 35 -29.04 12.63 4.52
C ARG A 35 -29.10 14.16 4.41
N ARG A 36 -29.93 14.63 3.48
CA ARG A 36 -30.27 16.03 3.27
C ARG A 36 -31.78 16.19 3.46
N GLU A 37 -32.20 17.36 3.91
CA GLU A 37 -33.61 17.72 4.07
C GLU A 37 -34.09 18.56 2.89
N ALA A 38 -35.38 18.48 2.56
CA ALA A 38 -35.98 19.42 1.63
C ALA A 38 -35.84 20.84 2.21
N ALA A 39 -35.40 21.79 1.39
CA ALA A 39 -35.45 23.19 1.80
C ALA A 39 -36.93 23.60 1.92
N PRO A 40 -37.28 24.47 2.89
CA PRO A 40 -38.65 24.95 3.05
C PRO A 40 -39.15 25.73 1.83
N ILE A 41 -38.26 26.17 0.93
CA ILE A 41 -38.60 26.91 -0.28
C ILE A 41 -37.80 26.33 -1.46
N GLY A 42 -38.52 25.84 -2.48
CA GLY A 42 -37.98 25.34 -3.75
C GLY A 42 -37.57 23.86 -3.76
N ALA A 43 -37.25 23.33 -4.95
CA ALA A 43 -36.90 21.93 -5.17
C ALA A 43 -35.46 21.55 -4.70
N LYS A 44 -34.83 22.38 -3.85
CA LYS A 44 -33.44 22.18 -3.42
C LYS A 44 -33.40 21.47 -2.07
N THR A 45 -32.40 20.62 -1.87
CA THR A 45 -32.15 19.99 -0.57
C THR A 45 -31.09 20.77 0.23
N ARG A 46 -31.38 21.05 1.50
CA ARG A 46 -30.43 21.64 2.45
C ARG A 46 -29.78 20.59 3.34
N GLU A 47 -28.66 20.96 3.94
CA GLU A 47 -28.07 20.12 4.98
C GLU A 47 -28.91 20.19 6.26
N ILE A 48 -28.98 19.06 6.96
CA ILE A 48 -29.65 18.95 8.25
C ILE A 48 -28.89 19.80 9.26
N HIS A 49 -29.61 20.62 10.03
CA HIS A 49 -29.02 21.33 11.16
C HIS A 49 -28.59 20.33 12.23
N ARG A 50 -27.42 20.57 12.83
CA ARG A 50 -26.71 19.57 13.61
C ARG A 50 -26.36 20.16 14.98
N PRO A 51 -26.86 19.59 16.09
CA PRO A 51 -26.66 20.18 17.41
C PRO A 51 -25.20 20.05 17.84
N ALA A 52 -24.74 20.99 18.65
CA ALA A 52 -23.46 20.90 19.33
C ALA A 52 -23.48 19.79 20.39
N LEU A 53 -22.31 19.23 20.69
CA LEU A 53 -22.16 18.25 21.76
C LEU A 53 -21.67 18.98 23.02
N THR A 54 -22.47 18.94 24.08
CA THR A 54 -22.06 19.46 25.38
C THR A 54 -21.48 18.32 26.22
N LEU A 55 -20.23 18.48 26.67
CA LEU A 55 -19.54 17.52 27.52
C LEU A 55 -19.05 18.26 28.77
N GLY A 56 -19.78 18.12 29.89
CA GLY A 56 -19.57 18.95 31.08
C GLY A 56 -19.80 20.43 30.74
N ASP A 57 -18.81 21.27 31.03
CA ASP A 57 -18.85 22.71 30.78
C ASP A 57 -18.39 23.11 29.35
N VAL A 58 -17.98 22.14 28.53
CA VAL A 58 -17.43 22.39 27.19
C VAL A 58 -18.47 22.10 26.11
N VAL A 59 -18.69 23.08 25.22
CA VAL A 59 -19.55 22.93 24.03
C VAL A 59 -18.70 22.72 22.79
N ILE A 60 -18.76 21.52 22.22
CA ILE A 60 -18.02 21.15 21.02
C ILE A 60 -18.91 21.37 19.79
N GLN A 61 -18.51 22.31 18.93
CA GLN A 61 -19.26 22.65 17.72
C GLN A 61 -19.03 21.64 16.58
N PRO A 62 -20.06 21.31 15.78
CA PRO A 62 -19.90 20.42 14.64
C PRO A 62 -18.98 21.04 13.58
N SER A 63 -17.95 20.29 13.18
CA SER A 63 -17.09 20.64 12.07
C SER A 63 -17.48 19.89 10.79
N ALA A 64 -17.28 20.52 9.64
CA ALA A 64 -17.54 19.89 8.34
C ALA A 64 -16.51 18.81 7.98
N SER A 65 -15.30 18.88 8.53
CA SER A 65 -14.22 17.92 8.30
C SER A 65 -13.22 17.97 9.46
N THR A 66 -12.73 16.82 9.90
CA THR A 66 -11.65 16.74 10.91
C THR A 66 -10.54 15.80 10.47
N LYS A 67 -9.36 15.94 11.06
CA LYS A 67 -8.21 15.07 10.79
C LYS A 67 -8.11 14.03 11.91
N LEU A 68 -8.29 12.77 11.57
CA LEU A 68 -8.10 11.63 12.48
C LEU A 68 -6.97 10.75 11.95
N LEU A 69 -5.93 10.50 12.77
CA LEU A 69 -4.77 9.67 12.41
C LEU A 69 -4.13 10.01 11.04
N GLY A 70 -4.13 11.30 10.68
CA GLY A 70 -3.58 11.75 9.39
C GLY A 70 -4.54 11.70 8.19
N VAL A 71 -5.78 11.25 8.37
CA VAL A 71 -6.83 11.18 7.35
C VAL A 71 -7.88 12.27 7.62
N HIS A 72 -8.28 12.99 6.58
CA HIS A 72 -9.37 13.95 6.68
C HIS A 72 -10.70 13.22 6.49
N LEU A 73 -11.54 13.26 7.52
CA LEU A 73 -12.88 12.71 7.55
C LEU A 73 -13.88 13.84 7.38
N GLY A 74 -14.54 13.88 6.22
CA GLY A 74 -15.64 14.81 5.97
C GLY A 74 -16.96 14.31 6.55
N LYS A 75 -17.86 15.23 6.90
CA LYS A 75 -19.20 14.95 7.43
C LYS A 75 -20.07 14.02 6.56
N GLY A 76 -19.83 13.99 5.25
CA GLY A 76 -20.51 13.11 4.29
C GLY A 76 -19.69 11.88 3.87
N LEU A 77 -18.57 11.61 4.56
CA LEU A 77 -17.56 10.62 4.16
C LEU A 77 -17.02 10.83 2.74
N GLY A 78 -16.99 12.08 2.29
CA GLY A 78 -16.39 12.47 1.02
C GLY A 78 -14.87 12.65 1.15
N TRP A 79 -14.12 12.13 0.17
CA TRP A 79 -12.65 12.13 0.19
C TRP A 79 -12.01 13.34 -0.50
N ALA A 80 -12.78 14.32 -0.96
CA ALA A 80 -12.27 15.46 -1.73
C ALA A 80 -11.27 16.33 -0.95
N VAL A 81 -11.53 16.59 0.33
CA VAL A 81 -10.61 17.34 1.21
C VAL A 81 -9.31 16.56 1.40
N ARG A 82 -9.42 15.25 1.64
CA ARG A 82 -8.26 14.36 1.80
C ARG A 82 -7.42 14.29 0.52
N ALA A 83 -8.07 14.16 -0.62
CA ALA A 83 -7.45 14.15 -1.94
C ALA A 83 -6.62 15.42 -2.19
N THR A 84 -7.20 16.60 -1.96
CA THR A 84 -6.49 17.88 -2.12
C THR A 84 -5.31 17.98 -1.16
N ALA A 85 -5.49 17.59 0.10
CA ALA A 85 -4.41 17.58 1.09
C ALA A 85 -3.27 16.62 0.68
N ALA A 86 -3.59 15.44 0.15
CA ALA A 86 -2.62 14.47 -0.34
C ALA A 86 -1.84 14.99 -1.56
N CYS A 87 -2.49 15.67 -2.50
CA CYS A 87 -1.81 16.30 -3.63
C CYS A 87 -0.86 17.41 -3.19
N ALA A 88 -1.30 18.28 -2.26
CA ALA A 88 -0.46 19.35 -1.72
C ALA A 88 0.75 18.78 -0.96
N GLU A 89 0.54 17.72 -0.18
CA GLU A 89 1.58 17.00 0.53
C GLU A 89 2.58 16.35 -0.43
N GLY A 90 2.11 15.66 -1.47
CA GLY A 90 2.95 15.07 -2.52
C GLY A 90 3.78 16.13 -3.26
N MET A 91 3.18 17.27 -3.61
CA MET A 91 3.88 18.39 -4.24
C MET A 91 4.98 18.95 -3.33
N LYS A 92 4.67 19.15 -2.05
CA LYS A 92 5.63 19.62 -1.05
C LYS A 92 6.83 18.66 -0.93
N TYR A 93 6.58 17.36 -0.90
CA TYR A 93 7.65 16.35 -0.89
C TYR A 93 8.50 16.40 -2.15
N MET A 94 7.86 16.52 -3.32
CA MET A 94 8.59 16.55 -4.58
C MET A 94 9.47 17.81 -4.70
N LEU A 95 8.98 18.97 -4.29
CA LEU A 95 9.77 20.21 -4.24
C LEU A 95 10.93 20.13 -3.23
N THR A 96 10.71 19.46 -2.10
CA THR A 96 11.74 19.20 -1.09
C THR A 96 12.84 18.28 -1.65
N ALA A 97 12.44 17.21 -2.36
CA ALA A 97 13.34 16.26 -2.99
C ALA A 97 14.17 16.89 -4.11
N LYS A 98 13.55 17.74 -4.96
CA LYS A 98 14.27 18.52 -5.99
C LYS A 98 15.37 19.40 -5.42
N ARG A 99 15.17 19.93 -4.21
CA ARG A 99 16.16 20.78 -3.53
C ARG A 99 17.26 19.97 -2.82
N LEU A 100 17.28 18.64 -2.98
CA LEU A 100 18.16 17.71 -2.25
C LEU A 100 18.18 17.96 -0.74
N SER A 101 17.10 18.53 -0.19
CA SER A 101 17.05 18.82 1.24
C SER A 101 16.92 17.50 2.01
N VAL A 102 17.98 17.16 2.74
CA VAL A 102 18.10 15.93 3.52
C VAL A 102 17.00 15.89 4.59
N GLY A 103 16.37 14.72 4.78
CA GLY A 103 15.79 14.38 6.08
C GLY A 103 14.27 14.47 6.25
N LYS A 104 13.44 14.61 5.21
CA LYS A 104 11.98 14.45 5.38
C LYS A 104 11.52 13.03 5.09
N ARG A 105 11.35 12.25 6.17
CA ARG A 105 10.65 10.98 6.14
C ARG A 105 9.23 11.21 5.60
N VAL A 106 8.83 10.46 4.58
CA VAL A 106 7.44 10.48 4.10
C VAL A 106 6.61 9.67 5.08
N PRO A 107 5.63 10.26 5.78
CA PRO A 107 4.71 9.49 6.62
C PRO A 107 3.95 8.53 5.71
N GLY A 108 4.08 7.23 5.95
CA GLY A 108 3.23 6.23 5.32
C GLY A 108 1.79 6.51 5.74
N ARG A 109 0.97 7.03 4.82
CA ARG A 109 -0.45 7.24 5.08
C ARG A 109 -1.26 6.18 4.35
N LEU A 110 -2.34 5.75 5.00
CA LEU A 110 -3.23 4.69 4.53
C LEU A 110 -4.05 5.17 3.32
N ALA A 111 -3.43 5.26 2.14
CA ALA A 111 -4.13 5.40 0.86
C ALA A 111 -5.24 4.34 0.70
N GLU A 112 -5.00 3.17 1.28
CA GLU A 112 -5.92 2.05 1.42
C GLU A 112 -7.29 2.42 2.02
N ILE A 113 -7.39 3.45 2.88
CA ILE A 113 -8.64 3.83 3.55
C ILE A 113 -9.54 4.71 2.68
N TRP A 114 -8.95 5.58 1.85
CA TRP A 114 -9.68 6.68 1.21
C TRP A 114 -9.58 6.69 -0.31
N CYS A 115 -8.74 5.84 -0.90
CA CYS A 115 -8.77 5.58 -2.33
C CYS A 115 -9.93 4.64 -2.67
N SER A 116 -10.53 4.84 -3.84
CA SER A 116 -11.52 3.93 -4.40
C SER A 116 -11.09 3.55 -5.81
N PRO A 117 -11.33 2.30 -6.25
CA PRO A 117 -10.99 1.91 -7.61
C PRO A 117 -11.77 2.80 -8.60
N ILE A 118 -11.09 3.20 -9.67
CA ILE A 118 -11.74 3.87 -10.79
C ILE A 118 -12.53 2.80 -11.52
N GLY A 119 -13.86 2.95 -11.54
CA GLY A 119 -14.76 2.01 -12.19
C GLY A 119 -14.86 2.27 -13.68
N GLU A 120 -15.25 1.24 -14.41
CA GLU A 120 -15.61 1.39 -15.81
C GLU A 120 -16.89 2.23 -15.97
N ALA A 121 -17.09 2.77 -17.17
CA ALA A 121 -18.33 3.44 -17.49
C ALA A 121 -19.44 2.39 -17.54
N LYS A 122 -20.52 2.59 -16.77
CA LYS A 122 -21.69 1.71 -16.84
C LYS A 122 -22.35 1.84 -18.22
N PRO A 123 -23.04 0.80 -18.73
CA PRO A 123 -23.83 0.90 -19.95
C PRO A 123 -24.78 2.10 -19.89
N GLY A 124 -24.73 2.99 -20.88
CA GLY A 124 -25.54 4.21 -20.94
C GLY A 124 -24.96 5.43 -20.20
N GLN A 125 -23.79 5.34 -19.56
CA GLN A 125 -23.09 6.49 -18.97
C GLN A 125 -21.85 6.86 -19.79
N ALA A 126 -21.75 8.13 -20.21
CA ALA A 126 -20.60 8.63 -20.96
C ALA A 126 -19.31 8.77 -20.12
N ARG A 127 -19.42 8.69 -18.79
CA ARG A 127 -18.29 8.93 -17.88
C ARG A 127 -18.05 7.70 -17.01
N ARG A 128 -16.77 7.33 -16.90
CA ARG A 128 -16.28 6.36 -15.92
C ARG A 128 -16.67 6.82 -14.50
N GLY A 129 -17.02 5.88 -13.64
CA GLY A 129 -17.34 6.14 -12.23
C GLY A 129 -16.08 6.23 -11.37
N GLY A 130 -16.13 7.00 -10.27
CA GLY A 130 -15.08 7.03 -9.25
C GLY A 130 -14.20 8.29 -9.25
N PRO A 131 -13.09 8.28 -8.48
CA PRO A 131 -12.31 9.48 -8.17
C PRO A 131 -11.32 9.87 -9.30
N ILE A 132 -11.80 9.94 -10.54
CA ILE A 132 -10.97 10.22 -11.75
C ILE A 132 -10.26 11.57 -11.65
N GLY A 133 -10.98 12.60 -11.18
CA GLY A 133 -10.40 13.94 -11.02
C GLY A 133 -9.24 13.95 -10.01
N PHE A 134 -9.28 13.07 -9.01
CA PHE A 134 -8.21 12.93 -8.04
C PHE A 134 -7.01 12.16 -8.62
N ALA A 135 -7.24 11.06 -9.33
CA ALA A 135 -6.19 10.32 -10.01
C ALA A 135 -5.40 11.23 -10.98
N LYS A 136 -6.10 12.10 -11.72
CA LYS A 136 -5.46 13.11 -12.58
C LYS A 136 -4.55 14.08 -11.80
N LYS A 137 -4.99 14.55 -10.63
CA LYS A 137 -4.18 15.44 -9.78
C LYS A 137 -2.94 14.74 -9.23
N LEU A 138 -3.06 13.48 -8.81
CA LEU A 138 -1.89 12.70 -8.39
C LEU A 138 -0.96 12.37 -9.57
N ALA A 139 -1.49 12.13 -10.76
CA ALA A 139 -0.69 11.89 -11.96
C ALA A 139 0.23 13.07 -12.29
N GLN A 140 -0.19 14.31 -12.00
CA GLN A 140 0.68 15.48 -12.13
C GLN A 140 1.89 15.42 -11.17
N VAL A 141 1.67 15.00 -9.93
CA VAL A 141 2.76 14.83 -8.94
C VAL A 141 3.70 13.70 -9.36
N GLN A 142 3.15 12.55 -9.78
CA GLN A 142 3.95 11.42 -10.28
C GLN A 142 4.76 11.80 -11.53
N ARG A 143 4.16 12.53 -12.48
CA ARG A 143 4.88 13.00 -13.67
C ARG A 143 6.06 13.90 -13.29
N MET A 144 5.88 14.80 -12.32
CA MET A 144 6.98 15.63 -11.83
C MET A 144 8.10 14.79 -11.20
N ALA A 145 7.74 13.74 -10.46
CA ALA A 145 8.70 12.80 -9.90
C ALA A 145 9.44 12.03 -11.01
N ASN A 146 8.73 11.50 -12.01
CA ASN A 146 9.37 10.78 -13.11
C ASN A 146 10.34 11.64 -13.89
N LEU A 147 9.95 12.87 -14.27
CA LEU A 147 10.85 13.78 -14.98
C LEU A 147 12.15 14.05 -14.20
N PHE A 148 12.05 14.12 -12.87
CA PHE A 148 13.22 14.29 -12.02
C PHE A 148 14.07 13.03 -11.91
N VAL A 149 13.44 11.86 -11.73
CA VAL A 149 14.14 10.57 -11.61
C VAL A 149 14.82 10.17 -12.92
N THR A 150 14.13 10.34 -14.05
CA THR A 150 14.63 9.92 -15.36
C THR A 150 15.47 10.98 -16.07
N GLY A 151 15.47 12.23 -15.59
CA GLY A 151 16.12 13.36 -16.26
C GLY A 151 15.55 13.67 -17.65
N ALA A 152 14.37 13.15 -17.99
CA ALA A 152 13.78 13.28 -19.31
C ALA A 152 13.24 14.69 -19.60
N MET A 153 13.04 14.99 -20.89
CA MET A 153 12.53 16.27 -21.34
C MET A 153 11.09 16.53 -20.86
N GLY A 154 10.75 17.79 -20.65
CA GLY A 154 9.39 18.20 -20.27
C GLY A 154 8.31 17.84 -21.29
N SER A 155 8.68 17.51 -22.53
CA SER A 155 7.78 17.04 -23.60
C SER A 155 7.57 15.51 -23.60
N THR A 156 8.35 14.75 -22.83
CA THR A 156 8.25 13.29 -22.83
C THR A 156 6.86 12.83 -22.36
N PRO A 157 6.21 11.89 -23.08
CA PRO A 157 4.92 11.34 -22.69
C PRO A 157 4.95 10.66 -21.31
N ALA A 158 3.89 10.82 -20.52
CA ALA A 158 3.81 10.25 -19.18
C ALA A 158 3.92 8.71 -19.16
N VAL A 159 3.39 8.04 -20.19
CA VAL A 159 3.47 6.58 -20.32
C VAL A 159 4.91 6.10 -20.47
N ALA A 160 5.72 6.80 -21.28
CA ALA A 160 7.13 6.48 -21.43
C ALA A 160 7.89 6.76 -20.13
N LEU A 161 7.60 7.88 -19.45
CA LEU A 161 8.18 8.22 -18.16
C LEU A 161 7.88 7.17 -17.08
N ASP A 162 6.63 6.72 -16.98
CA ASP A 162 6.20 5.68 -16.05
C ASP A 162 6.94 4.36 -16.31
N ALA A 163 7.05 3.95 -17.59
CA ALA A 163 7.78 2.75 -17.98
C ALA A 163 9.27 2.81 -17.64
N HIS A 164 9.94 3.93 -17.98
CA HIS A 164 11.37 4.11 -17.69
C HIS A 164 11.68 4.27 -16.20
N ALA A 165 10.76 4.83 -15.41
CA ALA A 165 10.90 4.93 -13.97
C ALA A 165 10.48 3.65 -13.21
N GLY A 166 9.91 2.66 -13.91
CA GLY A 166 9.36 1.45 -13.29
C GLY A 166 8.11 1.72 -12.43
N PHE A 167 7.40 2.82 -12.68
CA PHE A 167 6.18 3.17 -11.95
C PHE A 167 4.94 2.70 -12.70
N LEU A 168 3.94 2.26 -11.94
CA LEU A 168 2.61 2.05 -12.51
C LEU A 168 1.94 3.41 -12.73
N PRO A 169 1.22 3.61 -13.85
CA PRO A 169 0.30 4.74 -13.99
C PRO A 169 -0.59 4.88 -12.76
N ILE A 170 -0.83 6.11 -12.29
CA ILE A 170 -1.54 6.36 -11.02
C ILE A 170 -2.87 5.62 -10.90
N GLU A 171 -3.60 5.44 -12.01
CA GLU A 171 -4.85 4.70 -12.05
C GLU A 171 -4.64 3.23 -11.64
N LEU A 172 -3.66 2.57 -12.26
CA LEU A 172 -3.28 1.19 -11.96
C LEU A 172 -2.64 1.05 -10.57
N LEU A 173 -1.86 2.04 -10.15
CA LEU A 173 -1.30 2.08 -8.79
C LEU A 173 -2.42 2.18 -7.74
N THR A 174 -3.44 3.00 -8.01
CA THR A 174 -4.61 3.14 -7.13
C THR A 174 -5.38 1.83 -7.06
N HIS A 175 -5.63 1.18 -8.20
CA HIS A 175 -6.23 -0.16 -8.24
C HIS A 175 -5.41 -1.15 -7.42
N ARG A 176 -4.10 -1.23 -7.63
CA ARG A 176 -3.22 -2.14 -6.89
C ARG A 176 -3.28 -1.91 -5.38
N ILE A 177 -3.30 -0.65 -4.92
CA ILE A 177 -3.44 -0.31 -3.49
C ILE A 177 -4.80 -0.77 -2.96
N CYS A 178 -5.90 -0.43 -3.64
CA CYS A 178 -7.25 -0.82 -3.24
C CYS A 178 -7.42 -2.35 -3.20
N TYR A 179 -6.92 -3.06 -4.22
CA TYR A 179 -6.97 -4.51 -4.29
C TYR A 179 -6.16 -5.16 -3.16
N ARG A 180 -4.94 -4.68 -2.88
CA ARG A 180 -4.14 -5.19 -1.75
C ARG A 180 -4.81 -4.94 -0.41
N ALA A 181 -5.44 -3.78 -0.21
CA ALA A 181 -6.19 -3.47 1.00
C ALA A 181 -7.38 -4.41 1.16
N ALA A 182 -8.19 -4.57 0.10
CA ALA A 182 -9.34 -5.45 0.09
C ALA A 182 -8.95 -6.92 0.36
N LEU A 183 -7.87 -7.40 -0.26
CA LEU A 183 -7.33 -8.75 -0.02
C LEU A 183 -6.85 -8.94 1.42
N ARG A 184 -6.11 -7.98 1.98
CA ARG A 184 -5.69 -8.03 3.40
C ARG A 184 -6.88 -8.06 4.34
N CYS A 185 -7.93 -7.32 4.02
CA CYS A 185 -9.17 -7.29 4.77
C CYS A 185 -9.88 -8.66 4.68
N ALA A 186 -10.06 -9.21 3.47
CA ALA A 186 -10.75 -10.48 3.24
C ALA A 186 -10.02 -11.70 3.82
N THR A 187 -8.70 -11.66 3.91
CA THR A 187 -7.87 -12.76 4.43
C THR A 187 -7.66 -12.72 5.94
N LYS A 188 -8.33 -11.80 6.65
CA LYS A 188 -8.29 -11.77 8.12
C LYS A 188 -8.91 -13.04 8.71
N PRO A 189 -8.38 -13.56 9.83
CA PRO A 189 -8.95 -14.73 10.50
C PRO A 189 -10.38 -14.43 11.00
N GLU A 190 -11.19 -15.48 11.14
CA GLU A 190 -12.59 -15.39 11.58
C GLU A 190 -12.74 -14.69 12.95
N GLY A 191 -11.78 -14.87 13.86
CA GLY A 191 -11.76 -14.19 15.15
C GLY A 191 -11.42 -12.69 15.12
N HIS A 192 -11.23 -12.08 13.95
CA HIS A 192 -10.93 -10.65 13.86
C HIS A 192 -12.22 -9.81 13.99
N PRO A 193 -12.26 -8.72 14.79
CA PRO A 193 -13.49 -7.95 15.08
C PRO A 193 -14.16 -7.25 13.88
N VAL A 194 -13.54 -7.30 12.69
CA VAL A 194 -14.11 -6.72 11.46
C VAL A 194 -14.28 -7.77 10.38
N HIS A 195 -14.01 -9.05 10.67
CA HIS A 195 -14.07 -10.14 9.71
C HIS A 195 -15.47 -10.24 9.07
N GLU A 196 -16.52 -10.23 9.89
CA GLU A 196 -17.90 -10.31 9.42
C GLU A 196 -18.29 -9.12 8.53
N ILE A 197 -17.99 -7.90 8.98
CA ILE A 197 -18.28 -6.65 8.24
C ILE A 197 -17.56 -6.65 6.89
N ILE A 198 -16.31 -7.10 6.88
CA ILE A 198 -15.45 -7.08 5.70
C ILE A 198 -15.82 -8.16 4.71
N ASN A 199 -16.09 -9.40 5.15
CA ASN A 199 -16.44 -10.51 4.26
C ASN A 199 -17.64 -10.18 3.36
N PHE A 200 -18.62 -9.47 3.92
CA PHE A 200 -19.75 -8.96 3.15
C PHE A 200 -19.31 -7.96 2.07
N ALA A 201 -18.47 -6.98 2.43
CA ALA A 201 -18.03 -5.93 1.52
C ALA A 201 -17.02 -6.41 0.46
N THR A 202 -16.15 -7.35 0.79
CA THR A 202 -15.08 -7.82 -0.12
C THR A 202 -15.61 -8.73 -1.22
N ARG A 203 -16.64 -9.54 -0.95
CA ARG A 203 -17.34 -10.35 -1.96
C ARG A 203 -17.99 -9.50 -3.06
N ALA A 204 -18.43 -8.29 -2.73
CA ALA A 204 -19.02 -7.37 -3.69
C ALA A 204 -17.99 -6.53 -4.47
N ALA A 205 -16.77 -6.37 -3.93
CA ALA A 205 -15.76 -5.46 -4.46
C ALA A 205 -14.62 -6.15 -5.24
N LEU A 206 -14.39 -7.44 -5.01
CA LEU A 206 -13.37 -8.23 -5.67
C LEU A 206 -14.02 -9.21 -6.66
N SER A 207 -13.57 -9.22 -7.91
CA SER A 207 -13.92 -10.28 -8.88
C SER A 207 -13.22 -11.62 -8.61
N LEU A 208 -12.64 -11.76 -7.42
CA LEU A 208 -11.83 -12.90 -6.99
C LEU A 208 -12.35 -13.35 -5.62
N ASP A 209 -12.43 -14.67 -5.40
CA ASP A 209 -12.73 -15.24 -4.09
C ASP A 209 -11.43 -15.48 -3.30
N PRO A 210 -11.08 -14.65 -2.30
CA PRO A 210 -9.82 -14.74 -1.59
C PRO A 210 -9.68 -16.03 -0.77
N LEU A 211 -10.80 -16.70 -0.45
CA LEU A 211 -10.81 -17.94 0.31
C LEU A 211 -10.44 -19.15 -0.54
N ARG A 212 -10.59 -19.05 -1.87
CA ARG A 212 -10.26 -20.10 -2.85
C ARG A 212 -8.87 -19.95 -3.47
N MET A 213 -8.15 -18.87 -3.14
CA MET A 213 -6.78 -18.68 -3.60
C MET A 213 -5.80 -19.59 -2.85
N GLU A 214 -4.67 -19.89 -3.50
CA GLU A 214 -3.55 -20.59 -2.87
C GLU A 214 -3.12 -19.88 -1.60
N LYS A 215 -3.09 -20.62 -0.49
CA LYS A 215 -2.67 -20.11 0.81
C LYS A 215 -1.16 -20.28 0.93
N ILE A 216 -0.43 -19.19 0.72
CA ILE A 216 0.99 -19.17 1.04
C ILE A 216 1.12 -19.04 2.56
N ALA A 217 1.71 -20.05 3.20
CA ALA A 217 2.02 -19.98 4.62
C ALA A 217 2.91 -18.77 4.90
N ILE A 218 2.52 -17.90 5.84
CA ILE A 218 3.37 -16.80 6.28
C ILE A 218 4.51 -17.41 7.10
N VAL A 219 5.57 -17.85 6.43
CA VAL A 219 6.79 -18.27 7.08
C VAL A 219 7.49 -17.01 7.56
N ARG A 220 7.21 -16.60 8.81
CA ARG A 220 8.03 -15.61 9.50
C ARG A 220 9.41 -16.23 9.73
N SER A 221 10.29 -16.10 8.73
CA SER A 221 11.69 -16.44 8.92
C SER A 221 12.27 -15.42 9.91
N ASN A 222 12.82 -15.90 11.02
CA ASN A 222 13.54 -15.08 11.97
C ASN A 222 14.61 -14.26 11.22
N THR A 223 14.70 -12.94 11.44
CA THR A 223 15.74 -12.08 10.84
C THR A 223 17.15 -12.50 11.26
N TYR A 224 17.28 -13.23 12.37
CA TYR A 224 18.52 -13.83 12.86
C TYR A 224 18.70 -15.30 12.42
N ARG A 225 17.84 -15.81 11.52
CA ARG A 225 18.00 -17.15 10.96
C ARG A 225 19.37 -17.21 10.28
N LYS A 226 20.27 -18.04 10.81
CA LYS A 226 21.54 -18.34 10.14
C LYS A 226 21.21 -18.77 8.71
N LYS A 227 21.81 -18.08 7.73
CA LYS A 227 21.60 -18.40 6.32
C LYS A 227 21.89 -19.89 6.14
N ALA A 228 20.99 -20.60 5.47
CA ALA A 228 21.16 -22.02 5.18
C ALA A 228 22.29 -22.26 4.16
N MET A 229 22.76 -21.21 3.49
CA MET A 229 23.87 -21.22 2.55
C MET A 229 24.96 -20.24 2.99
N THR A 230 26.21 -20.65 2.82
CA THR A 230 27.39 -19.78 2.95
C THR A 230 27.77 -19.32 1.55
N ILE A 231 27.82 -18.00 1.32
CA ILE A 231 28.24 -17.42 0.04
C ILE A 231 29.72 -17.05 0.17
N ARG A 232 30.56 -17.55 -0.72
CA ARG A 232 31.98 -17.19 -0.82
C ARG A 232 32.25 -16.58 -2.19
N ILE A 233 32.95 -15.46 -2.22
CA ILE A 233 33.40 -14.81 -3.44
C ILE A 233 34.92 -14.70 -3.34
N THR A 234 35.62 -15.54 -4.08
CA THR A 234 37.08 -15.59 -4.10
C THR A 234 37.64 -14.56 -5.09
N PRO A 235 38.76 -13.90 -4.77
CA PRO A 235 39.29 -12.81 -5.59
C PRO A 235 39.99 -13.29 -6.87
N ASN A 236 40.40 -14.55 -6.94
CA ASN A 236 41.06 -15.13 -8.10
C ASN A 236 40.70 -16.61 -8.29
N LYS A 237 40.97 -17.11 -9.50
CA LYS A 237 40.67 -18.49 -9.91
C LYS A 237 41.45 -19.52 -9.08
N ASP A 238 42.72 -19.26 -8.79
CA ASP A 238 43.57 -20.23 -8.09
C ASP A 238 43.12 -20.46 -6.64
N LYS A 239 42.66 -19.41 -5.93
CA LYS A 239 42.05 -19.57 -4.61
C LYS A 239 40.66 -20.18 -4.67
N ALA A 240 39.90 -19.92 -5.74
CA ALA A 240 38.61 -20.57 -5.95
C ALA A 240 38.77 -22.09 -6.03
N LEU A 241 39.78 -22.56 -6.79
CA LEU A 241 40.09 -23.99 -6.92
C LEU A 241 40.56 -24.62 -5.61
N SER A 242 41.42 -23.92 -4.84
CA SER A 242 41.84 -24.45 -3.53
C SER A 242 40.69 -24.51 -2.52
N GLU A 243 39.83 -23.49 -2.47
CA GLU A 243 38.67 -23.50 -1.58
C GLU A 243 37.61 -24.53 -1.99
N GLU A 244 37.49 -24.81 -3.29
CA GLU A 244 36.58 -25.82 -3.82
C GLU A 244 37.00 -27.25 -3.43
N ALA A 245 38.30 -27.54 -3.50
CA ALA A 245 38.89 -28.81 -3.08
C ALA A 245 38.72 -29.07 -1.57
N ASP A 246 38.78 -28.02 -0.75
CA ASP A 246 38.60 -28.11 0.70
C ASP A 246 37.12 -28.14 1.13
N ASP A 247 36.19 -27.78 0.25
CA ASP A 247 34.76 -27.70 0.57
C ASP A 247 34.08 -29.08 0.50
N LYS A 248 33.56 -29.54 1.65
CA LYS A 248 32.86 -30.82 1.83
C LYS A 248 31.33 -30.69 1.83
N ALA A 249 30.79 -29.57 1.39
CA ALA A 249 29.34 -29.36 1.33
C ALA A 249 28.66 -30.37 0.39
N SER A 250 27.50 -30.90 0.80
CA SER A 250 26.72 -31.88 0.01
C SER A 250 26.05 -31.27 -1.23
N THR A 251 25.92 -29.95 -1.26
CA THR A 251 25.30 -29.20 -2.35
C THR A 251 26.11 -27.95 -2.59
N LYS A 252 26.69 -27.84 -3.79
CA LYS A 252 27.49 -26.69 -4.20
C LYS A 252 26.79 -25.99 -5.35
N VAL A 253 26.62 -24.67 -5.26
CA VAL A 253 26.03 -23.85 -6.33
C VAL A 253 27.09 -22.87 -6.80
N TYR A 254 27.48 -23.00 -8.06
CA TYR A 254 28.39 -22.07 -8.72
C TYR A 254 27.57 -21.13 -9.58
N SER A 255 27.82 -19.84 -9.43
CA SER A 255 27.21 -18.79 -10.25
C SER A 255 28.34 -18.04 -10.93
N ASP A 256 28.31 -17.97 -12.25
CA ASP A 256 29.20 -17.11 -13.03
C ASP A 256 28.37 -16.04 -13.76
N GLY A 257 28.91 -14.82 -13.75
CA GLY A 257 28.33 -13.67 -14.42
C GLY A 257 29.26 -13.23 -15.54
N SER A 258 28.92 -13.51 -16.79
CA SER A 258 29.69 -13.04 -17.94
C SER A 258 29.18 -11.69 -18.42
N GLY A 259 30.09 -10.74 -18.58
CA GLY A 259 29.85 -9.46 -19.24
C GLY A 259 30.54 -9.43 -20.60
N LEU A 260 29.87 -9.92 -21.65
CA LEU A 260 30.38 -9.83 -23.03
C LEU A 260 29.53 -8.82 -23.81
N GLU A 261 30.18 -7.86 -24.48
CA GLU A 261 29.53 -6.84 -25.32
C GLU A 261 28.37 -6.08 -24.65
N SER A 262 28.58 -5.61 -23.41
CA SER A 262 27.58 -4.86 -22.64
C SER A 262 26.28 -5.61 -22.34
N ARG A 263 26.26 -6.94 -22.52
CA ARG A 263 25.17 -7.82 -22.08
C ARG A 263 25.66 -8.65 -20.89
N ILE A 264 24.80 -8.74 -19.88
CA ILE A 264 25.08 -9.52 -18.66
C ILE A 264 24.39 -10.88 -18.82
N GLY A 265 25.18 -11.92 -19.01
CA GLY A 265 24.75 -13.31 -18.88
C GLY A 265 25.04 -13.80 -17.47
N ALA A 266 24.12 -14.57 -16.88
CA ALA A 266 24.37 -15.26 -15.63
C ALA A 266 24.02 -16.73 -15.81
N VAL A 267 24.94 -17.61 -15.42
CA VAL A 267 24.72 -19.06 -15.40
C VAL A 267 24.94 -19.53 -13.98
N ALA A 268 24.03 -20.37 -13.49
CA ALA A 268 24.19 -21.06 -12.22
C ALA A 268 24.13 -22.56 -12.44
N VAL A 269 25.10 -23.28 -11.88
CA VAL A 269 25.18 -24.74 -11.92
C VAL A 269 25.17 -25.24 -10.48
N MET A 270 24.34 -26.23 -10.20
CA MET A 270 24.24 -26.87 -8.89
C MET A 270 24.76 -28.30 -9.00
N PHE A 271 25.64 -28.68 -8.09
CA PHE A 271 26.14 -30.03 -7.92
C PHE A 271 25.66 -30.59 -6.58
N HIS A 272 25.13 -31.81 -6.60
CA HIS A 272 24.75 -32.54 -5.40
C HIS A 272 25.58 -33.82 -5.31
N THR A 273 26.17 -34.13 -4.16
CA THR A 273 27.12 -35.26 -4.00
C THR A 273 26.48 -36.66 -4.14
N ASN A 274 25.18 -36.73 -4.43
CA ASN A 274 24.46 -37.99 -4.70
C ASN A 274 24.13 -38.20 -6.18
N ASP A 275 24.52 -37.27 -7.07
CA ASP A 275 24.36 -37.47 -8.50
C ASP A 275 25.52 -38.33 -9.01
N PRO A 276 25.27 -39.46 -9.71
CA PRO A 276 26.35 -40.29 -10.25
C PRO A 276 27.17 -39.46 -11.25
N GLU A 277 28.50 -39.51 -11.11
CA GLU A 277 29.44 -38.89 -12.05
C GLU A 277 29.21 -39.45 -13.46
N GLU A 278 28.44 -38.76 -14.30
CA GLU A 278 28.55 -38.97 -15.74
C GLU A 278 29.86 -38.34 -16.22
N PRO A 279 30.77 -39.12 -16.82
CA PRO A 279 32.03 -38.58 -17.31
C PRO A 279 31.78 -37.58 -18.45
N PRO A 280 32.59 -36.51 -18.56
CA PRO A 280 32.39 -35.47 -19.56
C PRO A 280 32.53 -36.05 -20.98
N GLU A 281 31.51 -35.85 -21.82
CA GLU A 281 31.55 -36.18 -23.24
C GLU A 281 32.67 -35.38 -23.93
N ILE A 282 33.72 -36.08 -24.35
CA ILE A 282 34.76 -35.54 -25.23
C ILE A 282 34.10 -35.30 -26.61
N PRO A 283 34.12 -34.07 -27.16
CA PRO A 283 33.57 -33.83 -28.48
C PRO A 283 34.35 -34.65 -29.51
N ARG A 284 33.66 -35.53 -30.23
CA ARG A 284 34.22 -36.25 -31.38
C ARG A 284 34.50 -35.20 -32.47
N ASN A 285 35.78 -34.97 -32.75
CA ASN A 285 36.20 -34.32 -34.00
C ASN A 285 35.73 -35.21 -35.16
N GLY A 286 34.68 -34.76 -35.86
CA GLY A 286 34.31 -35.24 -37.18
C GLY A 286 34.90 -34.31 -38.23
N GLY A 287 35.71 -34.88 -39.13
CA GLY A 287 36.18 -34.24 -40.35
C GLY A 287 35.13 -34.19 -41.45
#